data_AF-A0A1G4R897-F1
#
_entry.id   AF-A0A1G4R897-F1
#
_cell.length_a   1.000
_cell.length_b   1.000
_cell.length_c   1.000
_cell.angle_alpha   90.00
_cell.angle_beta   90.00
_cell.angle_gamma   90.00
#
_symmetry.space_group_name_H-M   'P 1'
#
loop_
_entity.id
_entity.type
_entity.pdbx_description
1 polymer ?
#
loop_
_entity_poly.entity_id
_entity_poly.type
_entity_poly.pdbx_seq_one_letter_code
_entity_poly.pdbx_strand_id
1 'polypeptide(L)'
;MFKSVYYLFLGAIIMLTSACQTSVPTPKDVKEPMKQEAIASDEKISKQVNYMKSNLKLGMTQEEVRSLLGDKFIDVEDNGDLENGGDSFWLYSFFKQDDYKSPFPDYVVDKDGLKERKVGADLFIAWKNKKVHLYSISYVHGSDNQVHQYVIRPDGTKEEGPIS
;
A
#
# COMPACT_ATOMS: atom_id res chain seq x y z
N MET A 1 76.90 14.25 -21.25
CA MET A 1 77.30 15.68 -21.35
C MET A 1 76.32 16.49 -20.52
N PHE A 2 76.79 17.00 -19.37
CA PHE A 2 76.05 17.91 -18.50
C PHE A 2 76.20 19.34 -19.02
N LYS A 3 75.11 20.11 -19.03
CA LYS A 3 75.18 21.58 -19.05
C LYS A 3 74.13 22.15 -18.10
N SER A 4 74.58 22.51 -16.91
CA SER A 4 74.00 23.59 -16.11
C SER A 4 74.47 24.93 -16.68
N VAL A 5 73.57 25.90 -16.84
CA VAL A 5 73.88 27.34 -16.69
C VAL A 5 72.66 28.05 -16.10
N TYR A 6 72.88 28.69 -14.97
CA TYR A 6 72.00 29.64 -14.29
C TYR A 6 72.05 31.02 -14.98
N TYR A 7 70.94 31.77 -15.00
CA TYR A 7 70.97 33.23 -14.86
C TYR A 7 69.71 33.74 -14.14
N LEU A 8 69.95 34.50 -13.07
CA LEU A 8 69.00 35.35 -12.34
C LEU A 8 68.60 36.58 -13.19
N PHE A 9 67.37 37.08 -13.03
CA PHE A 9 67.01 38.48 -12.70
C PHE A 9 65.46 38.55 -12.60
N LEU A 10 64.91 38.63 -11.38
CA LEU A 10 64.35 39.85 -10.77
C LEU A 10 63.28 40.56 -11.64
N GLY A 11 62.01 40.37 -11.26
CA GLY A 11 60.86 41.15 -11.73
C GLY A 11 59.73 41.02 -10.73
N ALA A 12 59.50 42.07 -9.95
CA ALA A 12 58.60 42.11 -8.81
C ALA A 12 57.18 42.51 -9.21
N ILE A 13 56.21 41.92 -8.49
CA ILE A 13 54.90 42.46 -8.06
C ILE A 13 53.88 42.82 -9.16
N ILE A 14 52.79 42.03 -9.22
CA ILE A 14 51.42 42.57 -9.05
C ILE A 14 50.62 41.57 -8.20
N MET A 15 50.19 42.04 -7.02
CA MET A 15 49.16 41.39 -6.22
C MET A 15 47.80 41.53 -6.91
N LEU A 16 47.10 40.41 -7.11
CA LEU A 16 45.65 40.41 -7.28
C LEU A 16 45.08 39.29 -6.42
N THR A 17 44.48 39.74 -5.32
CA THR A 17 43.73 38.96 -4.35
C THR A 17 42.54 38.30 -5.04
N SER A 18 42.58 36.99 -5.22
CA SER A 18 41.37 36.20 -5.39
C SER A 18 41.12 35.46 -4.09
N ALA A 19 40.29 36.04 -3.23
CA ALA A 19 39.72 35.33 -2.11
C ALA A 19 38.86 34.20 -2.68
N CYS A 20 39.37 32.97 -2.64
CA CYS A 20 38.54 31.79 -2.77
C CYS A 20 37.63 31.75 -1.54
N GLN A 21 36.45 32.34 -1.65
CA GLN A 21 35.34 32.06 -0.77
C GLN A 21 35.06 30.56 -0.86
N THR A 22 35.52 29.81 0.13
CA THR A 22 34.98 28.50 0.46
C THR A 22 33.57 28.73 0.97
N SER A 23 32.59 28.77 0.06
CA SER A 23 31.20 28.64 0.43
C SER A 23 30.99 27.19 0.89
N VAL A 24 31.01 27.00 2.21
CA VAL A 24 30.52 25.79 2.86
C VAL A 24 29.04 25.64 2.47
N PRO A 25 28.62 24.57 1.79
CA PRO A 25 27.20 24.30 1.64
C PRO A 25 26.65 23.86 3.00
N THR A 26 25.72 24.64 3.52
CA THR A 26 24.87 24.29 4.67
C THR A 26 24.17 22.95 4.46
N PRO A 27 23.95 22.14 5.53
CA PRO A 27 23.24 20.87 5.44
C PRO A 27 21.78 21.14 5.05
N LYS A 28 21.41 20.83 3.80
CA LYS A 28 20.01 20.70 3.41
C LYS A 28 19.59 19.28 3.75
N ASP A 29 18.55 19.20 4.57
CA ASP A 29 17.67 18.06 4.80
C ASP A 29 17.93 16.87 3.86
N VAL A 30 18.83 15.97 4.28
CA VAL A 30 18.80 14.61 3.78
C VAL A 30 17.63 13.97 4.50
N LYS A 31 16.45 14.03 3.87
CA LYS A 31 15.33 13.17 4.21
C LYS A 31 15.87 11.74 4.07
N GLU A 32 16.14 11.11 5.22
CA GLU A 32 16.45 9.67 5.28
C GLU A 32 15.44 8.96 4.36
N PRO A 33 15.87 8.04 3.47
CA PRO A 33 14.92 7.27 2.70
C PRO A 33 14.03 6.53 3.70
N MET A 34 12.80 7.02 3.80
CA MET A 34 11.74 6.45 4.61
C MET A 34 11.72 4.96 4.25
N LYS A 35 12.01 4.13 5.25
CA LYS A 35 12.06 2.67 5.13
C LYS A 35 10.69 2.21 4.66
N GLN A 36 10.50 2.14 3.35
CA GLN A 36 9.27 1.66 2.74
C GLN A 36 9.04 0.27 3.30
N GLU A 37 7.93 0.07 4.02
CA GLU A 37 7.59 -1.25 4.53
C GLU A 37 7.63 -2.21 3.34
N ALA A 38 8.36 -3.32 3.51
CA ALA A 38 8.55 -4.28 2.45
C ALA A 38 7.17 -4.76 1.97
N ILE A 39 6.91 -4.57 0.68
CA ILE A 39 5.70 -5.04 -0.01
C ILE A 39 5.39 -6.47 0.45
N ALA A 40 4.14 -6.74 0.86
CA ALA A 40 3.78 -8.05 1.36
C ALA A 40 4.00 -9.15 0.32
N SER A 41 4.57 -10.27 0.76
CA SER A 41 4.80 -11.44 -0.07
C SER A 41 3.51 -12.21 -0.33
N ASP A 42 3.49 -12.99 -1.42
CA ASP A 42 2.35 -13.85 -1.79
C ASP A 42 1.97 -14.81 -0.68
N GLU A 43 2.97 -15.34 0.05
CA GLU A 43 2.75 -16.23 1.17
C GLU A 43 1.95 -15.53 2.28
N LYS A 44 2.33 -14.29 2.65
CA LYS A 44 1.62 -13.52 3.67
C LYS A 44 0.19 -13.18 3.25
N ILE A 45 0.02 -12.74 2.00
CA ILE A 45 -1.29 -12.42 1.43
C ILE A 45 -2.17 -13.67 1.41
N SER A 46 -1.67 -14.78 0.86
CA SER A 46 -2.40 -16.04 0.77
C SER A 46 -2.78 -16.58 2.15
N LYS A 47 -1.88 -16.46 3.14
CA LYS A 47 -2.19 -16.87 4.53
C LYS A 47 -3.32 -16.03 5.13
N GLN A 48 -3.29 -14.72 4.95
CA GLN A 48 -4.35 -13.83 5.45
C GLN A 48 -5.69 -14.11 4.76
N VAL A 49 -5.68 -14.27 3.43
CA VAL A 49 -6.87 -14.61 2.64
C VAL A 49 -7.47 -15.94 3.09
N ASN A 50 -6.65 -16.98 3.25
CA ASN A 50 -7.10 -18.29 3.70
C ASN A 50 -7.64 -18.26 5.13
N TYR A 51 -7.04 -17.44 6.02
CA TYR A 51 -7.56 -17.21 7.35
C TYR A 51 -8.97 -16.60 7.30
N MET A 52 -9.18 -15.56 6.50
CA MET A 52 -10.50 -14.94 6.34
C MET A 52 -11.52 -15.93 5.77
N LYS A 53 -11.18 -16.65 4.68
CA LYS A 53 -12.07 -17.66 4.08
C LYS A 53 -12.49 -18.78 5.04
N SER A 54 -11.62 -19.15 5.97
CA SER A 54 -11.87 -20.26 6.90
C SER A 54 -12.69 -19.85 8.12
N ASN A 55 -12.53 -18.60 8.58
CA ASN A 55 -13.08 -18.14 9.85
C ASN A 55 -14.28 -17.20 9.70
N LEU A 56 -14.33 -16.39 8.64
CA LEU A 56 -15.44 -15.47 8.39
C LEU A 56 -16.65 -16.23 7.80
N LYS A 57 -17.81 -16.07 8.43
CA LYS A 57 -19.04 -16.77 8.06
C LYS A 57 -20.22 -15.81 8.00
N LEU A 58 -21.18 -16.13 7.13
CA LEU A 58 -22.49 -15.49 7.14
C LEU A 58 -23.11 -15.60 8.54
N GLY A 59 -23.81 -14.54 8.97
CA GLY A 59 -24.49 -14.50 10.26
C GLY A 59 -23.60 -14.13 11.46
N MET A 60 -22.27 -14.05 11.31
CA MET A 60 -21.40 -13.51 12.36
C MET A 60 -21.79 -12.06 12.66
N THR A 61 -21.75 -11.69 13.93
CA THR A 61 -21.99 -10.34 14.41
C THR A 61 -20.79 -9.44 14.14
N GLN A 62 -21.04 -8.13 14.15
CA GLN A 62 -20.00 -7.11 14.08
C GLN A 62 -18.94 -7.27 15.19
N GLU A 63 -19.34 -7.66 16.39
CA GLU A 63 -18.44 -7.93 17.52
C GLU A 63 -17.55 -9.15 17.28
N GLU A 64 -18.11 -10.23 16.73
CA GLU A 64 -17.34 -11.44 16.39
C GLU A 64 -16.33 -11.15 15.27
N VAL A 65 -16.69 -10.35 14.28
CA VAL A 65 -15.77 -9.95 13.20
C VAL A 65 -14.66 -9.04 13.72
N ARG A 66 -14.98 -8.07 14.60
CA ARG A 66 -13.95 -7.24 15.26
C ARG A 66 -13.02 -8.08 16.13
N SER A 67 -13.54 -9.08 16.83
CA SER A 67 -12.71 -10.03 17.58
C SER A 67 -11.81 -10.87 16.67
N LEU A 68 -12.26 -11.16 15.45
CA LEU A 68 -11.53 -11.97 14.47
C LEU A 68 -10.44 -11.19 13.72
N LEU A 69 -10.71 -9.93 13.36
CA LEU A 69 -9.91 -9.13 12.42
C LEU A 69 -9.34 -7.83 13.02
N GLY A 70 -9.76 -7.46 14.23
CA GLY A 70 -9.46 -6.19 14.88
C GLY A 70 -10.42 -5.07 14.49
N ASP A 71 -10.13 -3.86 14.99
CA ASP A 71 -11.00 -2.69 14.82
C ASP A 71 -10.55 -1.72 13.71
N LYS A 72 -9.57 -2.12 12.88
CA LYS A 72 -9.04 -1.28 11.80
C LYS A 72 -9.81 -1.54 10.51
N PHE A 73 -10.95 -0.89 10.37
CA PHE A 73 -11.77 -0.88 9.15
C PHE A 73 -12.26 0.53 8.82
N ILE A 74 -12.74 0.69 7.59
CA ILE A 74 -13.46 1.87 7.12
C ILE A 74 -14.96 1.54 7.15
N ASP A 75 -15.76 2.44 7.72
CA ASP A 75 -17.22 2.41 7.57
C ASP A 75 -17.56 3.04 6.21
N VAL A 76 -18.16 2.24 5.32
CA VAL A 76 -18.41 2.65 3.93
C VAL A 76 -19.80 3.26 3.87
N GLU A 77 -19.85 4.59 3.82
CA GLU A 77 -21.08 5.39 3.92
C GLU A 77 -21.96 5.31 2.67
N ASP A 78 -21.38 5.01 1.51
CA ASP A 78 -22.06 4.91 0.22
C ASP A 78 -21.64 3.62 -0.47
N ASN A 79 -22.60 2.79 -0.87
CA ASN A 79 -22.34 1.55 -1.60
C ASN A 79 -22.64 1.65 -3.11
N GLY A 80 -22.91 2.86 -3.62
CA GLY A 80 -23.09 3.10 -5.06
C GLY A 80 -24.34 2.47 -5.67
N ASP A 81 -25.43 2.30 -4.89
CA ASP A 81 -26.69 1.67 -5.33
C ASP A 81 -26.57 0.16 -5.61
N LEU A 82 -25.62 -0.52 -4.95
CA LEU A 82 -25.56 -1.97 -4.98
C LEU A 82 -26.80 -2.51 -4.26
N GLU A 83 -27.79 -2.99 -5.01
CA GLU A 83 -28.97 -3.73 -4.53
C GLU A 83 -28.59 -5.11 -3.94
N ASN A 84 -27.60 -5.12 -3.04
CA ASN A 84 -27.08 -6.30 -2.38
C ASN A 84 -27.82 -6.62 -1.07
N GLY A 85 -28.80 -5.79 -0.71
CA GLY A 85 -29.70 -5.98 0.43
C GLY A 85 -29.08 -5.72 1.80
N GLY A 86 -27.86 -5.18 1.86
CA GLY A 86 -27.18 -4.77 3.09
C GLY A 86 -27.60 -3.37 3.58
N ASP A 87 -27.52 -3.14 4.88
CA ASP A 87 -27.89 -1.89 5.56
C ASP A 87 -26.67 -1.02 5.96
N SER A 88 -25.48 -1.61 5.98
CA SER A 88 -24.21 -0.94 6.28
C SER A 88 -23.04 -1.79 5.77
N PHE A 89 -21.86 -1.19 5.65
CA PHE A 89 -20.74 -1.81 4.94
C PHE A 89 -19.41 -1.51 5.61
N TRP A 90 -18.53 -2.51 5.73
CA TRP A 90 -17.17 -2.33 6.23
C TRP A 90 -16.13 -2.74 5.19
N LEU A 91 -15.02 -2.02 5.15
CA LEU A 91 -13.83 -2.35 4.36
C LEU A 91 -12.60 -2.52 5.27
N TYR A 92 -12.00 -3.71 5.24
CA TYR A 92 -10.69 -3.98 5.84
C TYR A 92 -9.64 -4.05 4.75
N SER A 93 -8.58 -3.26 4.87
CA SER A 93 -7.41 -3.32 3.97
C SER A 93 -6.20 -3.92 4.69
N PHE A 94 -5.74 -5.07 4.21
CA PHE A 94 -4.57 -5.77 4.73
C PHE A 94 -3.33 -5.48 3.91
N PHE A 95 -2.20 -5.28 4.60
CA PHE A 95 -0.92 -4.95 3.98
C PHE A 95 -0.96 -3.67 3.12
N LYS A 96 -1.77 -2.68 3.56
CA LYS A 96 -1.84 -1.38 2.93
C LYS A 96 -0.61 -0.56 3.30
N GLN A 97 0.03 0.07 2.31
CA GLN A 97 1.10 1.04 2.54
C GLN A 97 0.54 2.29 3.26
N ASP A 98 1.25 2.81 4.26
CA ASP A 98 0.73 3.86 5.16
C ASP A 98 0.27 5.13 4.43
N ASP A 99 0.93 5.52 3.34
CA ASP A 99 0.64 6.70 2.54
C ASP A 99 -0.30 6.42 1.35
N TYR A 100 -0.74 5.17 1.20
CA TYR A 100 -1.61 4.79 0.11
C TYR A 100 -3.08 5.05 0.41
N LYS A 101 -3.72 5.75 -0.52
CA LYS A 101 -5.17 5.93 -0.56
C LYS A 101 -5.65 5.55 -1.97
N SER A 102 -6.65 4.66 -2.03
CA SER A 102 -7.33 4.34 -3.28
C SER A 102 -7.89 5.62 -3.92
N PRO A 103 -7.74 5.82 -5.24
CA PRO A 103 -8.38 6.90 -5.96
C PRO A 103 -9.88 6.64 -6.21
N PHE A 104 -10.37 5.43 -5.91
CA PHE A 104 -11.75 5.00 -6.12
C PHE A 104 -12.55 5.06 -4.81
N PRO A 105 -13.89 5.16 -4.91
CA PRO A 105 -14.77 4.95 -3.75
C PRO A 105 -14.54 3.59 -3.07
N ASP A 106 -14.79 3.49 -1.77
CA ASP A 106 -14.47 2.29 -0.97
C ASP A 106 -15.27 1.03 -1.38
N TYR A 107 -16.40 1.18 -2.07
CA TYR A 107 -17.19 0.07 -2.62
C TYR A 107 -16.64 -0.46 -3.96
N VAL A 108 -15.66 0.22 -4.56
CA VAL A 108 -15.03 -0.16 -5.83
C VAL A 108 -13.72 -0.87 -5.55
N VAL A 109 -13.51 -2.02 -6.20
CA VAL A 109 -12.24 -2.75 -6.10
C VAL A 109 -11.14 -1.97 -6.83
N ASP A 110 -10.15 -1.51 -6.08
CA ASP A 110 -8.94 -0.86 -6.59
C ASP A 110 -7.96 -1.89 -7.17
N LYS A 111 -8.24 -2.32 -8.40
CA LYS A 111 -7.42 -3.33 -9.10
C LYS A 111 -5.97 -2.87 -9.28
N ASP A 112 -5.75 -1.60 -9.56
CA ASP A 112 -4.41 -1.09 -9.81
C ASP A 112 -3.60 -1.03 -8.51
N GLY A 113 -4.21 -0.56 -7.41
CA GLY A 113 -3.62 -0.64 -6.08
C GLY A 113 -3.24 -2.06 -5.65
N LEU A 114 -4.08 -3.05 -5.95
CA LEU A 114 -3.80 -4.47 -5.70
C LEU A 114 -2.66 -5.00 -6.60
N LYS A 115 -2.70 -4.72 -7.91
CA LYS A 115 -1.65 -5.14 -8.87
C LYS A 115 -0.28 -4.54 -8.55
N GLU A 116 -0.26 -3.28 -8.15
CA GLU A 116 0.95 -2.57 -7.72
C GLU A 116 1.36 -2.89 -6.28
N ARG A 117 0.59 -3.76 -5.59
CA ARG A 117 0.81 -4.17 -4.20
C ARG A 117 0.91 -3.00 -3.22
N LYS A 118 0.12 -1.97 -3.49
CA LYS A 118 -0.17 -0.87 -2.56
C LYS A 118 -1.09 -1.32 -1.42
N VAL A 119 -1.93 -2.30 -1.73
CA VAL A 119 -2.73 -3.11 -0.80
C VAL A 119 -2.52 -4.58 -1.15
N GLY A 120 -2.45 -5.46 -0.16
CA GLY A 120 -2.31 -6.90 -0.40
C GLY A 120 -3.65 -7.61 -0.59
N ALA A 121 -4.63 -7.26 0.25
CA ALA A 121 -5.98 -7.78 0.16
C ALA A 121 -6.99 -6.80 0.79
N ASP A 122 -8.15 -6.68 0.18
CA ASP A 122 -9.31 -5.96 0.70
C ASP A 122 -10.45 -6.93 0.99
N LEU A 123 -11.03 -6.81 2.19
CA LEU A 123 -12.24 -7.52 2.59
C LEU A 123 -13.38 -6.50 2.71
N PHE A 124 -14.38 -6.65 1.85
CA PHE A 124 -15.62 -5.89 1.91
C PHE A 124 -16.71 -6.74 2.54
N ILE A 125 -17.40 -6.21 3.55
CA ILE A 125 -18.49 -6.89 4.26
C ILE A 125 -19.75 -6.05 4.13
N ALA A 126 -20.83 -6.65 3.67
CA ALA A 126 -22.16 -6.09 3.83
C ALA A 126 -22.83 -6.66 5.07
N TRP A 127 -23.42 -5.78 5.86
CA TRP A 127 -24.17 -6.12 7.05
C TRP A 127 -25.66 -6.11 6.76
N LYS A 128 -26.41 -6.96 7.48
CA LYS A 128 -27.86 -6.89 7.57
C LYS A 128 -28.27 -7.27 8.97
N ASN A 129 -29.02 -6.40 9.64
CA ASN A 129 -29.39 -6.60 11.05
C ASN A 129 -28.16 -6.86 11.94
N LYS A 130 -27.07 -6.11 11.71
CA LYS A 130 -25.77 -6.22 12.42
C LYS A 130 -25.06 -7.58 12.28
N LYS A 131 -25.40 -8.36 11.26
CA LYS A 131 -24.78 -9.64 10.96
C LYS A 131 -24.25 -9.68 9.54
N VAL A 132 -23.16 -10.44 9.31
CA VAL A 132 -22.57 -10.63 7.99
C VAL A 132 -23.64 -11.17 7.04
N HIS A 133 -23.99 -10.37 6.04
CA HIS A 133 -24.99 -10.70 5.04
C HIS A 133 -24.35 -11.24 3.75
N LEU A 134 -23.27 -10.59 3.33
CA LEU A 134 -22.40 -11.02 2.24
C LEU A 134 -20.99 -10.52 2.54
N TYR A 135 -19.99 -11.12 1.90
CA TYR A 135 -18.66 -10.52 1.88
C TYR A 135 -17.90 -10.91 0.62
N SER A 136 -16.91 -10.08 0.27
CA SER A 136 -15.95 -10.37 -0.79
C SER A 136 -14.53 -10.08 -0.32
N ILE A 137 -13.58 -10.86 -0.84
CA ILE A 137 -12.15 -10.67 -0.62
C ILE A 137 -11.52 -10.45 -1.99
N SER A 138 -11.02 -9.25 -2.25
CA SER A 138 -10.22 -8.91 -3.43
C SER A 138 -8.75 -8.96 -3.05
N TYR A 139 -7.91 -9.68 -3.80
CA TYR A 139 -6.52 -9.88 -3.41
C TYR A 139 -5.63 -10.16 -4.62
N VAL A 140 -4.35 -9.81 -4.49
CA VAL A 140 -3.34 -10.11 -5.51
C VAL A 140 -2.80 -11.53 -5.31
N HIS A 141 -2.64 -12.27 -6.40
CA HIS A 141 -2.16 -13.65 -6.39
C HIS A 141 -1.22 -13.90 -7.56
N GLY A 142 -0.21 -14.74 -7.32
CA GLY A 142 0.70 -15.21 -8.36
C GLY A 142 1.78 -14.22 -8.77
N SER A 143 2.71 -14.71 -9.59
CA SER A 143 3.88 -13.96 -10.07
C SER A 143 3.55 -12.84 -11.06
N ASP A 144 2.36 -12.87 -11.66
CA ASP A 144 1.84 -11.86 -12.57
C ASP A 144 1.00 -10.78 -11.87
N ASN A 145 0.89 -10.84 -10.53
CA ASN A 145 0.04 -9.99 -9.72
C ASN A 145 -1.42 -9.97 -10.20
N GLN A 146 -1.95 -11.12 -10.64
CA GLN A 146 -3.34 -11.22 -11.03
C GLN A 146 -4.26 -10.93 -9.83
N VAL A 147 -5.28 -10.09 -10.04
CA VAL A 147 -6.26 -9.79 -9.00
C VAL A 147 -7.35 -10.83 -9.04
N HIS A 148 -7.54 -11.50 -7.91
CA HIS A 148 -8.61 -12.46 -7.67
C HIS A 148 -9.68 -11.85 -6.78
N GLN A 149 -10.90 -12.35 -6.92
CA GLN A 149 -11.98 -12.06 -6.01
C GLN A 149 -12.64 -13.35 -5.54
N TYR A 150 -12.83 -13.46 -4.23
CA TYR A 150 -13.66 -14.47 -3.58
C TYR A 150 -14.92 -13.82 -3.06
N VAL A 151 -16.11 -14.38 -3.34
CA VAL A 151 -17.39 -13.81 -2.93
C VAL A 151 -18.23 -14.88 -2.23
N ILE A 152 -18.84 -14.50 -1.10
CA ILE A 152 -19.92 -15.25 -0.45
C ILE A 152 -21.20 -14.43 -0.51
N ARG A 153 -22.19 -14.95 -1.24
CA ARG A 153 -23.51 -14.34 -1.37
C ARG A 153 -24.43 -14.69 -0.20
N PRO A 154 -25.55 -13.97 -0.01
CA PRO A 154 -26.50 -14.23 1.08
C PRO A 154 -27.10 -15.64 1.13
N ASP A 155 -27.20 -16.32 -0.01
CA ASP A 155 -27.67 -17.70 -0.14
C ASP A 155 -26.59 -18.75 0.21
N GLY A 156 -25.36 -18.30 0.51
CA GLY A 156 -24.22 -19.16 0.77
C GLY A 156 -23.44 -19.58 -0.49
N THR A 157 -23.86 -19.15 -1.68
CA THR A 157 -23.14 -19.40 -2.93
C THR A 157 -21.74 -18.78 -2.85
N LYS A 158 -20.75 -19.56 -3.28
CA LYS A 158 -19.34 -19.18 -3.28
C LYS A 158 -18.85 -19.02 -4.72
N GLU A 159 -18.19 -17.91 -4.99
CA GLU A 159 -17.54 -17.67 -6.28
C GLU A 159 -16.09 -17.27 -6.04
N GLU A 160 -15.20 -17.74 -6.91
CA GLU A 160 -13.80 -17.37 -6.86
C GLU A 160 -13.19 -17.36 -8.26
N GLY A 161 -12.43 -16.32 -8.58
CA GLY A 161 -11.70 -16.26 -9.84
C GLY A 161 -10.97 -14.94 -10.04
N PRO A 162 -10.20 -14.84 -11.14
CA PRO A 162 -9.61 -13.57 -11.53
C PRO A 162 -10.69 -12.57 -11.94
N ILE A 163 -10.42 -11.29 -11.67
CA ILE A 163 -11.27 -10.19 -12.14
C ILE A 163 -10.57 -9.42 -13.27
N SER A 164 -11.22 -9.35 -14.42
CA SER A 164 -10.81 -8.56 -15.60
C SER A 164 -11.18 -7.11 -15.42
#